data_AF-A0A0D0IKN6-F1
#
_entry.id   AF-A0A0D0IKN6-F1
#
_cell.length_a   1.000
_cell.length_b   1.000
_cell.length_c   1.000
_cell.angle_alpha   90.00
_cell.angle_beta   90.00
_cell.angle_gamma   90.00
#
_symmetry.space_group_name_H-M   'P 1'
#
loop_
_entity.id
_entity.type
_entity.pdbx_description
1 polymer ?
#
loop_
_entity_poly.entity_id
_entity_poly.type
_entity_poly.pdbx_seq_one_letter_code
_entity_poly.pdbx_strand_id
1 'polypeptide(L)'
;MRSTPLRLSAGAFVAIALLAGCAPADTPEPPAGPDQSTGPVMLSPTADELGGLVADGTLPAAFPADAEQVRVLTLGDRVAASWQGAPLATDCVASDQQVASYAIPLLLMDVGLEQVEQCGDVWQAEQADGSRVLWNSAD
;
A
#
# COMPACT_ATOMS: atom_id res chain seq x y z
N MET A 1 -46.74 36.58 9.39
CA MET A 1 -46.63 37.39 10.62
C MET A 1 -47.20 36.61 11.79
N ARG A 2 -46.45 36.55 12.91
CA ARG A 2 -46.83 36.14 14.27
C ARG A 2 -47.19 34.65 14.49
N SER A 3 -46.86 33.99 15.59
CA SER A 3 -45.91 34.19 16.70
C SER A 3 -45.92 32.88 17.51
N THR A 4 -44.76 32.41 17.94
CA THR A 4 -44.57 31.32 18.91
C THR A 4 -45.09 31.70 20.30
N PRO A 5 -45.53 30.73 21.12
CA PRO A 5 -45.32 30.83 22.56
C PRO A 5 -44.40 29.73 23.11
N LEU A 6 -43.33 30.18 23.78
CA LEU A 6 -42.54 29.43 24.76
C LEU A 6 -43.43 28.89 25.89
N ARG A 7 -43.11 27.69 26.39
CA ARG A 7 -43.35 27.35 27.79
C ARG A 7 -42.03 27.01 28.47
N LEU A 8 -41.70 27.87 29.42
CA LEU A 8 -40.58 27.80 30.35
C LEU A 8 -41.00 27.01 31.61
N SER A 9 -39.98 26.58 32.35
CA SER A 9 -39.94 26.30 33.80
C SER A 9 -40.21 24.86 34.24
N ALA A 10 -39.48 24.25 35.18
CA ALA A 10 -38.26 24.63 35.92
C ALA A 10 -37.86 23.45 36.85
N GLY A 11 -36.59 23.41 37.27
CA GLY A 11 -36.10 22.73 38.49
C GLY A 11 -35.59 21.30 38.25
N ALA A 12 -34.41 20.86 38.72
CA ALA A 12 -33.45 21.37 39.71
C ALA A 12 -32.04 20.81 39.31
N PHE A 13 -30.94 21.56 39.40
CA PHE A 13 -30.03 21.70 40.57
C PHE A 13 -29.75 20.32 41.22
N VAL A 14 -28.53 19.78 41.36
CA VAL A 14 -27.20 20.33 41.68
C VAL A 14 -26.12 19.29 41.31
N ALA A 15 -24.93 19.83 41.04
CA ALA A 15 -23.58 19.27 40.98
C ALA A 15 -23.25 18.01 41.82
N ILE A 16 -22.16 17.33 41.44
CA ILE A 16 -20.89 17.32 42.19
C ILE A 16 -19.77 16.84 41.26
N ALA A 17 -18.71 17.64 41.20
CA ALA A 17 -17.43 17.29 40.62
C ALA A 17 -16.72 16.24 41.49
N LEU A 18 -16.18 15.20 40.88
CA LEU A 18 -15.12 14.38 41.46
C LEU A 18 -14.00 14.20 40.43
N LEU A 19 -13.12 15.19 40.38
CA LEU A 19 -11.73 15.01 39.99
C LEU A 19 -11.00 14.43 41.20
N ALA A 20 -10.84 13.11 41.23
CA ALA A 20 -9.84 12.43 42.05
C ALA A 20 -9.42 11.18 41.28
N GLY A 21 -8.20 11.18 40.77
CA GLY A 21 -7.65 10.06 40.02
C GLY A 21 -7.49 8.80 40.88
N CYS A 22 -7.53 7.65 40.22
CA CYS A 22 -6.63 6.52 40.44
C CYS A 22 -6.97 5.38 39.47
N ALA A 23 -5.93 4.86 38.83
CA ALA A 23 -5.84 3.64 38.02
C ALA A 23 -6.58 3.63 36.67
N PRO A 24 -5.87 3.51 35.52
CA PRO A 24 -6.47 2.78 34.41
C PRO A 24 -6.80 1.39 34.96
N ALA A 25 -8.07 1.00 34.85
CA ALA A 25 -8.46 -0.38 35.08
C ALA A 25 -7.61 -1.23 34.14
N ASP A 26 -6.74 -2.07 34.71
CA ASP A 26 -6.11 -3.20 34.07
C ASP A 26 -7.22 -4.06 33.46
N THR A 27 -7.60 -3.69 32.25
CA THR A 27 -8.36 -4.55 31.37
C THR A 27 -7.28 -5.48 30.84
N PRO A 28 -7.32 -6.79 31.15
CA PRO A 28 -6.42 -7.72 30.51
C PRO A 28 -6.69 -7.61 29.01
N GLU A 29 -5.76 -6.97 28.32
CA GLU A 29 -5.71 -6.92 26.87
C GLU A 29 -5.80 -8.38 26.40
N PRO A 30 -6.82 -8.76 25.61
CA PRO A 30 -6.84 -10.10 25.03
C PRO A 30 -5.52 -10.26 24.27
N PRO A 31 -4.82 -11.41 24.40
CA PRO A 31 -3.54 -11.59 23.74
C PRO A 31 -3.74 -11.26 22.27
N ALA A 32 -2.91 -10.33 21.78
CA ALA A 32 -2.80 -10.04 20.36
C ALA A 32 -2.66 -11.38 19.64
N GLY A 33 -3.76 -11.85 19.05
CA GLY A 33 -3.73 -12.92 18.07
C GLY A 33 -2.81 -12.47 16.94
N PRO A 34 -2.30 -13.40 16.13
CA PRO A 34 -1.43 -13.03 15.02
C PRO A 34 -2.15 -11.94 14.24
N ASP A 35 -1.48 -10.80 14.14
CA ASP A 35 -1.91 -9.62 13.43
C ASP A 35 -2.18 -10.05 11.99
N GLN A 36 -3.43 -10.45 11.70
CA GLN A 36 -3.89 -10.77 10.36
C GLN A 36 -4.08 -9.44 9.65
N SER A 37 -2.96 -8.80 9.34
CA SER A 37 -2.90 -7.76 8.35
C SER A 37 -3.21 -8.40 7.00
N THR A 38 -4.49 -8.47 6.64
CA THR A 38 -4.97 -8.86 5.31
C THR A 38 -4.82 -7.70 4.30
N GLY A 39 -3.93 -6.75 4.58
CA GLY A 39 -3.67 -5.58 3.75
C GLY A 39 -2.41 -5.77 2.89
N PRO A 40 -2.22 -4.92 1.87
CA PRO A 40 -0.99 -4.94 1.09
C PRO A 40 0.22 -4.67 1.99
N VAL A 41 1.29 -5.45 1.79
CA VAL A 41 2.55 -5.28 2.52
C VAL A 41 3.56 -4.61 1.60
N MET A 42 4.10 -3.46 2.05
CA MET A 42 5.14 -2.72 1.34
C MET A 42 6.52 -3.03 1.94
N LEU A 43 7.46 -3.42 1.10
CA LEU A 43 8.85 -3.74 1.43
C LEU A 43 9.77 -2.77 0.69
N SER A 44 10.92 -2.44 1.29
CA SER A 44 11.99 -1.67 0.65
C SER A 44 13.29 -2.47 0.79
N PRO A 45 13.47 -3.54 -0.01
CA PRO A 45 14.58 -4.46 0.15
C PRO A 45 15.93 -3.78 -0.12
N THR A 46 16.95 -4.19 0.63
CA THR A 46 18.35 -3.93 0.31
C THR A 46 18.79 -4.74 -0.92
N ALA A 47 19.95 -4.40 -1.49
CA ALA A 47 20.51 -5.13 -2.63
C ALA A 47 20.70 -6.64 -2.34
N ASP A 48 21.12 -6.98 -1.11
CA ASP A 48 21.31 -8.38 -0.70
C ASP A 48 19.97 -9.13 -0.56
N GLU A 49 18.92 -8.44 -0.10
CA GLU A 49 17.56 -9.02 0.03
C GLU A 49 16.87 -9.17 -1.33
N LEU A 50 17.20 -8.32 -2.30
CA LEU A 50 16.63 -8.38 -3.64
C LEU A 50 16.92 -9.71 -4.33
N GLY A 51 18.14 -10.24 -4.18
CA GLY A 51 18.50 -11.55 -4.70
C GLY A 51 17.67 -12.69 -4.06
N GLY A 52 17.29 -12.55 -2.80
CA GLY A 52 16.39 -13.48 -2.11
C GLY A 52 14.99 -13.50 -2.72
N LEU A 53 14.42 -12.32 -2.98
CA LEU A 53 13.09 -12.17 -3.61
C LEU A 53 13.04 -12.68 -5.05
N VAL A 54 14.16 -12.64 -5.77
CA VAL A 54 14.25 -13.25 -7.10
C VAL A 54 14.38 -14.77 -6.98
N ALA A 55 15.16 -15.27 -6.02
CA ALA A 55 15.39 -16.69 -5.82
C ALA A 55 14.15 -17.44 -5.32
N ASP A 56 13.31 -16.79 -4.51
CA ASP A 56 12.05 -17.37 -4.01
C ASP A 56 10.87 -17.22 -4.97
N GLY A 57 11.06 -16.49 -6.08
CA GLY A 57 10.07 -16.28 -7.13
C GLY A 57 9.07 -15.15 -6.88
N THR A 58 9.26 -14.35 -5.81
CA THR A 58 8.46 -13.15 -5.57
C THR A 58 8.67 -12.12 -6.68
N LEU A 59 9.91 -11.93 -7.14
CA LEU A 59 10.26 -11.10 -8.29
C LEU A 59 10.69 -11.99 -9.47
N PRO A 60 10.47 -11.55 -10.72
CA PRO A 60 10.86 -12.35 -11.88
C PRO A 60 12.37 -12.55 -11.95
N ALA A 61 12.82 -13.68 -12.49
CA ALA A 61 14.25 -13.97 -12.70
C ALA A 61 14.99 -12.91 -13.53
N ALA A 62 14.26 -12.17 -14.38
CA ALA A 62 14.77 -11.09 -15.21
C ALA A 62 14.85 -9.73 -14.48
N PHE A 63 14.55 -9.67 -13.18
CA PHE A 63 14.60 -8.43 -12.40
C PHE A 63 16.05 -7.90 -12.34
N PRO A 64 16.30 -6.60 -12.56
CA PRO A 64 17.67 -6.08 -12.64
C PRO A 64 18.39 -6.20 -11.29
N ALA A 65 19.61 -6.76 -11.32
CA ALA A 65 20.43 -6.93 -10.12
C ALA A 65 21.00 -5.60 -9.60
N ASP A 66 21.07 -4.59 -10.44
CA ASP A 66 21.52 -3.22 -10.16
C ASP A 66 20.37 -2.24 -9.92
N ALA A 67 19.15 -2.73 -9.70
CA ALA A 67 17.98 -1.91 -9.41
C ALA A 67 18.17 -1.10 -8.12
N GLU A 68 17.90 0.20 -8.18
CA GLU A 68 17.99 1.12 -7.04
C GLU A 68 16.60 1.52 -6.55
N GLN A 69 16.51 1.95 -5.29
CA GLN A 69 15.28 2.49 -4.69
C GLN A 69 14.08 1.54 -4.84
N VAL A 70 14.33 0.23 -4.74
CA VAL A 70 13.32 -0.80 -4.94
C VAL A 70 12.26 -0.72 -3.84
N ARG A 71 11.00 -0.75 -4.25
CA ARG A 71 9.85 -0.99 -3.37
C ARG A 71 9.05 -2.14 -3.92
N VAL A 72 8.65 -3.08 -3.07
CA VAL A 72 7.86 -4.25 -3.44
C VAL A 72 6.56 -4.21 -2.66
N LEU A 73 5.44 -4.28 -3.35
CA LEU A 73 4.12 -4.41 -2.77
C LEU A 73 3.61 -5.82 -3.03
N THR A 74 3.20 -6.52 -1.97
CA THR A 74 2.59 -7.84 -2.06
C THR A 74 1.17 -7.82 -1.54
N LEU A 75 0.28 -8.54 -2.23
CA LEU A 75 -1.12 -8.75 -1.84
C LEU A 75 -1.51 -10.19 -2.20
N GLY A 76 -1.34 -11.11 -1.23
CA GLY A 76 -1.48 -12.54 -1.50
C GLY A 76 -0.41 -13.00 -2.49
N ASP A 77 -0.85 -13.57 -3.60
CA ASP A 77 -0.09 -14.04 -4.76
C ASP A 77 0.21 -12.93 -5.80
N ARG A 78 -0.26 -11.70 -5.54
CA ARG A 78 0.02 -10.54 -6.39
C ARG A 78 1.25 -9.81 -5.91
N VAL A 79 2.09 -9.45 -6.87
CA VAL A 79 3.29 -8.66 -6.64
C VAL A 79 3.32 -7.49 -7.59
N ALA A 80 3.71 -6.35 -7.05
CA ALA A 80 4.14 -5.21 -7.84
C ALA A 80 5.46 -4.70 -7.27
N ALA A 81 6.30 -4.12 -8.13
CA ALA A 81 7.54 -3.49 -7.67
C ALA A 81 7.81 -2.22 -8.45
N SER A 82 8.39 -1.21 -7.79
CA SER A 82 8.92 0.00 -8.41
C SER A 82 10.42 0.08 -8.20
N TRP A 83 11.18 0.54 -9.19
CA TRP A 83 12.63 0.72 -9.08
C TRP A 83 13.16 1.80 -10.01
N GLN A 84 14.40 2.22 -9.76
CA GLN A 84 15.21 3.01 -10.66
C GLN A 84 16.23 2.11 -11.37
N GLY A 85 16.37 2.27 -12.68
CA GLY A 85 17.37 1.55 -13.46
C GLY A 85 16.86 0.95 -14.77
N ALA A 86 17.51 -0.14 -15.19
CA ALA A 86 17.23 -0.81 -16.45
C ALA A 86 15.84 -1.49 -16.46
N PRO A 87 15.24 -1.71 -17.65
CA PRO A 87 14.05 -2.55 -17.76
C PRO A 87 14.38 -4.01 -17.41
N LEU A 88 13.33 -4.83 -17.25
CA LEU A 88 13.47 -6.28 -17.15
C LEU A 88 14.33 -6.81 -18.31
N ALA A 89 15.26 -7.71 -18.00
CA ALA A 89 16.16 -8.33 -18.97
C ALA A 89 15.45 -9.47 -19.73
N THR A 90 14.31 -9.17 -20.36
CA THR A 90 13.49 -10.12 -21.13
C THR A 90 12.88 -9.42 -22.34
N ASP A 91 12.47 -10.22 -23.32
CA ASP A 91 11.68 -9.71 -24.44
C ASP A 91 10.29 -9.33 -23.94
N CYS A 92 9.92 -8.07 -24.16
CA CYS A 92 8.61 -7.54 -23.82
C CYS A 92 7.88 -7.08 -25.09
N VAL A 93 6.56 -7.15 -25.07
CA VAL A 93 5.70 -6.69 -26.17
C VAL A 93 4.83 -5.54 -25.71
N ALA A 94 4.64 -4.52 -26.55
CA ALA A 94 3.75 -3.41 -26.23
C ALA A 94 2.34 -3.92 -25.88
N SER A 95 1.76 -3.35 -24.83
CA SER A 95 0.44 -3.73 -24.30
C SER A 95 -0.40 -2.48 -24.03
N ASP A 96 -1.71 -2.62 -24.15
CA ASP A 96 -2.70 -1.61 -23.78
C ASP A 96 -3.26 -1.82 -22.35
N GLN A 97 -2.67 -2.76 -21.60
CA GLN A 97 -3.05 -3.03 -20.23
C GLN A 97 -2.86 -1.81 -19.32
N GLN A 98 -3.79 -1.66 -18.39
CA GLN A 98 -3.70 -0.65 -17.34
C GLN A 98 -2.96 -1.23 -16.15
N VAL A 99 -2.34 -0.37 -15.34
CA VAL A 99 -1.77 -0.80 -14.06
C VAL A 99 -2.87 -1.35 -13.17
N ALA A 100 -2.61 -2.52 -12.62
CA ALA A 100 -3.52 -3.16 -11.69
C ALA A 100 -3.77 -2.28 -10.46
N SER A 101 -5.01 -2.26 -10.00
CA SER A 101 -5.43 -1.37 -8.91
C SER A 101 -4.61 -1.50 -7.62
N TYR A 102 -4.16 -2.72 -7.29
CA TYR A 102 -3.32 -2.98 -6.13
C TYR A 102 -1.89 -2.44 -6.25
N ALA A 103 -1.41 -2.22 -7.48
CA ALA A 103 -0.08 -1.68 -7.76
C ALA A 103 -0.07 -0.15 -7.80
N ILE A 104 -1.23 0.50 -7.83
CA ILE A 104 -1.37 1.96 -7.79
C ILE A 104 -0.59 2.62 -6.63
N PRO A 105 -0.50 2.07 -5.40
CA PRO A 105 0.28 2.68 -4.33
C PRO A 105 1.78 2.82 -4.64
N LEU A 106 2.31 2.07 -5.62
CA LEU A 106 3.69 2.20 -6.08
C LEU A 106 3.86 3.30 -7.14
N LEU A 107 2.77 3.76 -7.73
CA LEU A 107 2.79 4.95 -8.59
C LEU A 107 3.02 6.14 -7.67
N LEU A 108 4.21 6.73 -7.74
CA LEU A 108 4.72 7.73 -6.78
C LEU A 108 4.02 9.12 -6.84
N MET A 109 2.70 9.15 -7.02
CA MET A 109 1.83 10.34 -7.08
C MET A 109 1.94 11.10 -8.41
N ASP A 110 1.08 10.72 -9.37
CA ASP A 110 0.78 11.44 -10.62
C ASP A 110 1.80 11.38 -11.76
N VAL A 111 2.85 10.56 -11.64
CA VAL A 111 3.74 10.28 -12.77
C VAL A 111 3.05 9.26 -13.67
N GLY A 112 2.51 9.73 -14.79
CA GLY A 112 1.86 8.88 -15.79
C GLY A 112 2.77 7.76 -16.27
N LEU A 113 2.13 6.66 -16.70
CA LEU A 113 2.83 5.52 -17.28
C LEU A 113 3.08 5.77 -18.75
N GLU A 114 4.30 5.46 -19.15
CA GLU A 114 4.74 5.42 -20.53
C GLU A 114 5.09 3.97 -20.87
N GLN A 115 4.81 3.56 -22.11
CA GLN A 115 5.31 2.30 -22.66
C GLN A 115 4.95 1.09 -21.77
N VAL A 116 3.66 0.81 -21.60
CA VAL A 116 3.24 -0.43 -20.95
C VAL A 116 3.58 -1.61 -21.86
N GLU A 117 4.28 -2.59 -21.30
CA GLU A 117 4.73 -3.78 -21.99
C GLU A 117 4.40 -5.03 -21.17
N GLN A 118 4.12 -6.13 -21.87
CA GLN A 118 3.98 -7.45 -21.26
C GLN A 118 5.26 -8.25 -21.47
N CYS A 119 5.81 -8.73 -20.37
CA CYS A 119 7.08 -9.43 -20.24
C CYS A 119 6.83 -10.85 -19.68
N GLY A 120 6.25 -11.73 -20.49
CA GLY A 120 5.75 -13.03 -20.03
C GLY A 120 4.51 -12.89 -19.15
N ASP A 121 4.60 -13.33 -17.89
CA ASP A 121 3.49 -13.32 -16.91
C ASP A 121 3.40 -12.01 -16.11
N VAL A 122 4.30 -11.06 -16.36
CA VAL A 122 4.27 -9.73 -15.73
C VAL A 122 4.11 -8.63 -16.76
N TRP A 123 3.59 -7.51 -16.32
CA TRP A 123 3.61 -6.25 -17.04
C TRP A 123 4.66 -5.34 -16.44
N GLN A 124 5.25 -4.51 -17.28
CA GLN A 124 6.17 -3.44 -16.91
C GLN A 124 5.67 -2.14 -17.54
N ALA A 125 5.94 -1.02 -16.89
CA ALA A 125 5.83 0.30 -17.48
C ALA A 125 7.00 1.17 -17.04
N GLU A 126 7.38 2.12 -17.89
CA GLU A 126 8.25 3.24 -17.51
C GLU A 126 7.38 4.39 -16.99
N GLN A 127 7.88 5.16 -16.03
CA GLN A 127 7.24 6.37 -15.57
C GLN A 127 7.96 7.58 -16.16
N ALA A 128 7.28 8.72 -16.30
CA ALA A 128 7.87 9.93 -16.88
C ALA A 128 9.11 10.47 -16.14
N ASP A 129 9.41 10.01 -14.93
CA ASP A 129 10.63 10.35 -14.18
C ASP A 129 11.79 9.36 -14.42
N GLY A 130 11.61 8.40 -15.34
CA GLY A 130 12.57 7.35 -15.68
C GLY A 130 12.56 6.15 -14.74
N SER A 131 11.74 6.17 -13.68
CA SER A 131 11.51 4.99 -12.84
C SER A 131 10.64 3.96 -13.56
N ARG A 132 10.59 2.75 -13.01
CA ARG A 132 9.87 1.63 -13.61
C ARG A 132 8.97 0.97 -12.59
N VAL A 133 7.88 0.40 -13.07
CA VAL A 133 6.92 -0.36 -12.28
C VAL A 133 6.62 -1.69 -12.97
N LEU A 134 6.49 -2.76 -12.20
CA LEU A 134 6.00 -4.07 -12.66
C LEU A 134 4.80 -4.54 -11.84
N TRP A 135 3.97 -5.41 -12.43
CA TRP A 135 2.87 -6.12 -11.75
C TRP A 135 2.54 -7.46 -12.45
N ASN A 136 2.07 -8.48 -11.72
CA ASN A 136 1.88 -9.85 -12.25
C ASN A 136 0.43 -10.26 -12.56
N SER A 137 -0.55 -9.39 -12.35
CA SER A 137 -1.96 -9.68 -12.64
C SER A 137 -2.71 -8.37 -12.84
N ALA A 138 -3.43 -8.21 -13.95
CA ALA A 138 -4.45 -7.19 -14.05
C ALA A 138 -5.70 -7.71 -13.31
N ASP A 139 -6.13 -6.97 -12.30
CA ASP A 139 -7.45 -7.15 -11.70
C ASP A 139 -8.35 -6.00 -12.11
#